data_AF-A0A959B4T5-F1
#
_entry.id   AF-A0A959B4T5-F1
#
_cell.length_a   1.000
_cell.length_b   1.000
_cell.length_c   1.000
_cell.angle_alpha   90.00
_cell.angle_beta   90.00
_cell.angle_gamma   90.00
#
_symmetry.space_group_name_H-M   'P 1'
#
loop_
_entity.id
_entity.type
_entity.pdbx_description
1 polymer ?
#
loop_
_entity_poly.entity_id
_entity_poly.type
_entity_poly.pdbx_seq_one_letter_code
_entity_poly.pdbx_strand_id
1 'polypeptide(L)'
;ESPSKFILSFNTSELSEAWAIADSDNVAAFDVDIEMTGGRKVLWHVQKQLQGQSPQWIFTVSEDTILDAGEHFLLKLSGIISSMPSGFTNLYLAYENIAGYWDGQFVVPIEKSPVKFQDDISEQGNNRRTLVGIGVDNPDAELEVDGKIIAKSMDVEGKLTIDTIRFNNELAGDQITIDGKAGSVVFNDKYTIIESEVAGESILQVEGKDGIDSTSVQVKGSLSADKALSAEDSVSIGPFTLQPSANEDELQIQKAGASFGGIIPRGGIIMWSGKAGAIPAGWALCDGTMKNGLLTPDLRGRFIVGQSNDEPANGNTEANLNDYKTLDVAAGEREVKLDITEMPWHDHGFTDPGHSHTFNDKHRGRESSSGGGAANQASESLTSSANTTSPSSSNITFSGAGGDPANGNNTVAHENRPPYYVLAFIMKL
;
A
#
# COMPACT_ATOMS: atom_id res chain seq x y z
N GLU A 1 -6.25 -87.24 -54.85
CA GLU A 1 -6.26 -85.84 -55.32
C GLU A 1 -5.20 -85.07 -54.55
N SER A 2 -4.66 -84.00 -55.11
CA SER A 2 -3.78 -83.11 -54.34
C SER A 2 -4.60 -82.46 -53.23
N PRO A 3 -4.04 -82.26 -52.02
CA PRO A 3 -4.82 -81.72 -50.91
C PRO A 3 -5.19 -80.25 -51.18
N SER A 4 -6.36 -79.83 -50.69
CA SER A 4 -6.78 -78.43 -50.72
C SER A 4 -5.81 -77.59 -49.89
N LYS A 5 -5.31 -76.51 -50.47
CA LYS A 5 -4.38 -75.61 -49.79
C LYS A 5 -4.69 -74.14 -50.06
N PHE A 6 -4.36 -73.32 -49.08
CA PHE A 6 -4.34 -71.86 -49.16
C PHE A 6 -2.91 -71.37 -49.07
N ILE A 7 -2.55 -70.38 -49.88
CA ILE A 7 -1.21 -69.80 -49.92
C ILE A 7 -1.35 -68.31 -49.66
N LEU A 8 -0.86 -67.87 -48.52
CA LEU A 8 -0.77 -66.46 -48.16
C LEU A 8 0.59 -65.90 -48.59
N SER A 9 0.58 -64.77 -49.28
CA SER A 9 1.78 -64.01 -49.61
C SER A 9 1.51 -62.50 -49.67
N PHE A 10 2.58 -61.71 -49.71
CA PHE A 10 2.53 -60.25 -49.68
C PHE A 10 3.49 -59.67 -50.73
N ASN A 11 3.25 -58.43 -51.15
CA ASN A 11 4.26 -57.66 -51.87
C ASN A 11 5.41 -57.30 -50.92
N THR A 12 6.65 -57.59 -51.31
CA THR A 12 7.88 -57.30 -50.56
C THR A 12 8.86 -56.49 -51.40
N SER A 13 9.73 -55.74 -50.76
CA SER A 13 10.79 -54.97 -51.44
C SER A 13 11.99 -54.76 -50.50
N GLU A 14 13.21 -54.81 -51.04
CA GLU A 14 14.42 -54.43 -50.31
C GLU A 14 14.69 -52.91 -50.37
N LEU A 15 13.93 -52.20 -51.20
CA LEU A 15 13.94 -50.75 -51.33
C LEU A 15 12.69 -50.16 -50.66
N SER A 16 12.79 -48.90 -50.20
CA SER A 16 11.69 -48.15 -49.59
C SER A 16 10.61 -47.86 -50.64
N GLU A 17 9.59 -48.71 -50.71
CA GLU A 17 8.59 -48.73 -51.78
C GLU A 17 7.17 -48.80 -51.18
N ALA A 18 6.30 -47.86 -51.54
CA ALA A 18 4.95 -47.76 -50.95
C ALA A 18 4.05 -48.97 -51.26
N TRP A 19 4.30 -49.67 -52.37
CA TRP A 19 3.53 -50.84 -52.82
C TRP A 19 3.92 -52.14 -52.10
N ALA A 20 5.00 -52.16 -51.32
CA ALA A 20 5.43 -53.29 -50.51
C ALA A 20 4.88 -53.19 -49.09
N ILE A 21 4.64 -54.33 -48.42
CA ILE A 21 4.22 -54.33 -47.01
C ILE A 21 5.43 -54.16 -46.08
N ALA A 22 6.54 -54.83 -46.35
CA ALA A 22 7.83 -54.71 -45.66
C ALA A 22 8.93 -55.37 -46.53
N ASP A 23 10.18 -55.36 -46.05
CA ASP A 23 11.24 -56.20 -46.61
C ASP A 23 10.97 -57.69 -46.33
N SER A 24 11.70 -58.56 -47.03
CA SER A 24 11.47 -60.01 -46.96
C SER A 24 11.68 -60.58 -45.56
N ASP A 25 12.65 -60.06 -44.80
CA ASP A 25 12.95 -60.48 -43.43
C ASP A 25 11.85 -60.07 -42.44
N ASN A 26 11.34 -58.85 -42.53
CA ASN A 26 10.25 -58.37 -41.69
C ASN A 26 8.93 -59.08 -41.99
N VAL A 27 8.63 -59.36 -43.27
CA VAL A 27 7.47 -60.21 -43.62
C VAL A 27 7.64 -61.61 -43.06
N ALA A 28 8.83 -62.22 -43.18
CA ALA A 28 9.08 -63.55 -42.64
C ALA A 28 8.87 -63.64 -41.10
N ALA A 29 8.96 -62.52 -40.38
CA ALA A 29 8.69 -62.43 -38.96
C ALA A 29 7.20 -62.31 -38.59
N PHE A 30 6.28 -62.20 -39.55
CA PHE A 30 4.85 -62.11 -39.26
C PHE A 30 4.32 -63.37 -38.56
N ASP A 31 3.50 -63.14 -37.55
CA ASP A 31 2.74 -64.20 -36.90
C ASP A 31 1.43 -64.40 -37.67
N VAL A 32 1.34 -65.56 -38.32
CA VAL A 32 0.17 -65.95 -39.11
C VAL A 32 -0.43 -67.21 -38.51
N ASP A 33 -1.68 -67.10 -38.09
CA ASP A 33 -2.46 -68.19 -37.53
C ASP A 33 -3.78 -68.37 -38.29
N ILE A 34 -4.29 -69.60 -38.32
CA ILE A 34 -5.55 -69.93 -38.99
C ILE A 34 -6.42 -70.78 -38.06
N GLU A 35 -7.66 -70.34 -37.86
CA GLU A 35 -8.64 -71.07 -37.06
C GLU A 35 -9.98 -71.17 -37.79
N MET A 36 -10.78 -72.18 -37.46
CA MET A 36 -12.16 -72.26 -37.93
C MET A 36 -13.09 -71.66 -36.88
N THR A 37 -14.03 -70.84 -37.34
CA THR A 37 -15.08 -70.30 -36.46
C THR A 37 -16.11 -71.38 -36.14
N GLY A 38 -16.76 -71.30 -34.97
CA GLY A 38 -17.76 -72.29 -34.53
C GLY A 38 -17.25 -73.39 -33.58
N GLY A 39 -16.00 -73.30 -33.09
CA GLY A 39 -15.48 -74.15 -32.00
C GLY A 39 -15.01 -75.56 -32.41
N ARG A 40 -15.19 -75.95 -33.67
CA ARG A 40 -14.60 -77.15 -34.25
C ARG A 40 -13.11 -76.91 -34.56
N LYS A 41 -12.24 -77.81 -34.09
CA LYS A 41 -10.81 -77.75 -34.39
C LYS A 41 -10.53 -78.47 -35.70
N VAL A 42 -10.02 -77.74 -36.70
CA VAL A 42 -9.47 -78.30 -37.93
C VAL A 42 -7.96 -78.38 -37.78
N LEU A 43 -7.38 -79.54 -38.11
CA LEU A 43 -5.93 -79.71 -38.09
C LEU A 43 -5.31 -79.17 -39.39
N TRP A 44 -4.61 -78.04 -39.27
CA TRP A 44 -3.89 -77.42 -40.36
C TRP A 44 -2.42 -77.84 -40.38
N HIS A 45 -1.93 -78.28 -41.53
CA HIS A 45 -0.50 -78.37 -41.77
C HIS A 45 -0.02 -77.06 -42.37
N VAL A 46 0.73 -76.28 -41.58
CA VAL A 46 1.27 -74.97 -42.00
C VAL A 46 2.73 -75.12 -42.40
N GLN A 47 3.01 -74.97 -43.69
CA GLN A 47 4.37 -74.90 -44.20
C GLN A 47 4.76 -73.45 -44.44
N LYS A 48 5.80 -72.99 -43.75
CA LYS A 48 6.36 -71.64 -43.92
C LYS A 48 7.51 -71.70 -44.91
N GLN A 49 7.36 -71.06 -46.07
CA GLN A 49 8.42 -70.87 -47.05
C GLN A 49 8.93 -69.43 -46.92
N LEU A 50 9.84 -69.21 -45.98
CA LEU A 50 10.28 -67.86 -45.60
C LEU A 50 11.60 -67.43 -46.26
N GLN A 51 12.26 -68.33 -46.99
CA GLN A 51 13.53 -68.02 -47.66
C GLN A 51 13.28 -67.58 -49.11
N GLY A 52 13.84 -66.43 -49.49
CA GLY A 52 13.75 -65.86 -50.83
C GLY A 52 12.96 -64.56 -50.87
N GLN A 53 12.72 -64.03 -52.07
CA GLN A 53 12.14 -62.69 -52.23
C GLN A 53 10.65 -62.59 -51.85
N SER A 54 9.91 -63.69 -51.74
CA SER A 54 8.48 -63.68 -51.41
C SER A 54 8.18 -64.76 -50.36
N PRO A 55 8.16 -64.39 -49.06
CA PRO A 55 7.75 -65.29 -48.00
C PRO A 55 6.29 -65.76 -48.18
N GLN A 56 6.04 -67.05 -47.93
CA GLN A 56 4.72 -67.65 -48.07
C GLN A 56 4.36 -68.55 -46.90
N TRP A 57 3.07 -68.58 -46.57
CA TRP A 57 2.48 -69.55 -45.64
C TRP A 57 1.50 -70.41 -46.41
N ILE A 58 1.78 -71.70 -46.46
CA ILE A 58 0.96 -72.70 -47.14
C ILE A 58 0.19 -73.46 -46.09
N PHE A 59 -1.14 -73.30 -46.09
CA PHE A 59 -2.07 -73.96 -45.19
C PHE A 59 -2.72 -75.12 -45.93
N THR A 60 -2.43 -76.34 -45.52
CA THR A 60 -3.05 -77.54 -46.09
C THR A 60 -3.98 -78.15 -45.06
N VAL A 61 -5.21 -78.48 -45.47
CA VAL A 61 -6.17 -79.16 -44.60
C VAL A 61 -5.75 -80.63 -44.47
N SER A 62 -5.67 -81.13 -43.24
CA SER A 62 -5.17 -82.50 -42.98
C SER A 62 -6.25 -83.59 -43.12
N GLU A 63 -7.52 -83.20 -43.19
CA GLU A 63 -8.69 -84.08 -43.22
C GLU A 63 -9.81 -83.47 -44.07
N ASP A 64 -10.71 -84.32 -44.58
CA ASP A 64 -11.88 -83.87 -45.34
C ASP A 64 -12.75 -82.96 -44.46
N THR A 65 -12.76 -81.67 -44.80
CA THR A 65 -13.44 -80.63 -44.01
C THR A 65 -14.55 -80.00 -44.83
N ILE A 66 -15.76 -79.98 -44.27
CA ILE A 66 -16.94 -79.31 -44.85
C ILE A 66 -17.21 -78.06 -44.03
N LEU A 67 -17.33 -76.91 -44.71
CA LEU A 67 -17.78 -75.66 -44.10
C LEU A 67 -19.31 -75.58 -44.15
N ASP A 68 -19.95 -75.51 -42.99
CA ASP A 68 -21.38 -75.28 -42.91
C ASP A 68 -21.74 -73.81 -43.21
N ALA A 69 -23.01 -73.54 -43.47
CA ALA A 69 -23.47 -72.17 -43.73
C ALA A 69 -23.16 -71.24 -42.55
N GLY A 70 -22.35 -70.20 -42.80
CA GLY A 70 -21.93 -69.21 -41.81
C GLY A 70 -20.59 -69.53 -41.12
N GLU A 71 -20.05 -70.74 -41.30
CA GLU A 71 -18.68 -71.05 -40.87
C GLU A 71 -17.67 -70.48 -41.85
N HIS A 72 -16.56 -69.97 -41.31
CA HIS A 72 -15.46 -69.44 -42.10
C HIS A 72 -14.13 -69.71 -41.40
N PHE A 73 -13.07 -69.73 -42.20
CA PHE A 73 -11.71 -69.69 -41.68
C PHE A 73 -11.34 -68.26 -41.35
N LEU A 74 -10.84 -68.03 -40.14
CA LEU A 74 -10.31 -66.76 -39.69
C LEU A 74 -8.79 -66.82 -39.75
N LEU A 75 -8.22 -66.05 -40.67
CA LEU A 75 -6.78 -65.84 -40.76
C LEU A 75 -6.41 -64.65 -39.88
N LYS A 76 -5.64 -64.89 -38.81
CA LYS A 76 -5.13 -63.85 -37.92
C LYS A 76 -3.71 -63.50 -38.32
N LEU A 77 -3.49 -62.21 -38.56
CA LEU A 77 -2.17 -61.64 -38.83
C LEU A 77 -1.79 -60.73 -37.67
N SER A 78 -0.64 -60.98 -37.07
CA SER A 78 -0.10 -60.17 -35.98
C SER A 78 1.40 -59.99 -36.12
N GLY A 79 1.98 -59.08 -35.33
CA GLY A 79 3.42 -58.78 -35.41
C GLY A 79 3.83 -58.12 -36.73
N ILE A 80 2.89 -57.44 -37.41
CA ILE A 80 3.17 -56.76 -38.68
C ILE A 80 4.04 -55.54 -38.39
N ILE A 81 5.32 -55.64 -38.70
CA ILE A 81 6.27 -54.52 -38.66
C ILE A 81 6.56 -54.11 -40.09
N SER A 82 6.32 -52.83 -40.41
CA SER A 82 6.61 -52.26 -41.73
C SER A 82 7.57 -51.10 -41.61
N SER A 83 8.66 -51.17 -42.37
CA SER A 83 9.61 -50.07 -42.61
C SER A 83 9.27 -49.28 -43.89
N MET A 84 8.17 -49.62 -44.57
CA MET A 84 7.82 -49.08 -45.88
C MET A 84 7.03 -47.77 -45.76
N PRO A 85 7.12 -46.87 -46.76
CA PRO A 85 6.28 -45.68 -46.81
C PRO A 85 4.79 -46.03 -46.75
N SER A 86 4.00 -45.13 -46.19
CA SER A 86 2.54 -45.23 -46.17
C SER A 86 1.97 -45.36 -47.58
N GLY A 87 0.93 -46.17 -47.73
CA GLY A 87 0.29 -46.43 -49.02
C GLY A 87 -0.33 -47.82 -49.11
N PHE A 88 -1.00 -48.05 -50.24
CA PHE A 88 -1.67 -49.30 -50.54
C PHE A 88 -0.69 -50.38 -50.95
N THR A 89 -0.90 -51.58 -50.43
CA THR A 89 -0.22 -52.80 -50.85
C THR A 89 -1.25 -53.92 -50.96
N ASN A 90 -0.85 -55.06 -51.52
CA ASN A 90 -1.73 -56.21 -51.68
C ASN A 90 -1.27 -57.34 -50.78
N LEU A 91 -2.24 -57.91 -50.08
CA LEU A 91 -2.18 -59.26 -49.55
C LEU A 91 -2.80 -60.20 -50.59
N TYR A 92 -2.13 -61.31 -50.86
CA TYR A 92 -2.62 -62.33 -51.77
C TYR A 92 -2.97 -63.60 -51.01
N LEU A 93 -4.17 -64.12 -51.26
CA LEU A 93 -4.60 -65.42 -50.76
C LEU A 93 -4.97 -66.29 -51.97
N ALA A 94 -4.04 -67.13 -52.40
CA ALA A 94 -4.31 -68.13 -53.43
C ALA A 94 -4.93 -69.37 -52.81
N TYR A 95 -5.78 -70.06 -53.58
CA TYR A 95 -6.36 -71.33 -53.19
C TYR A 95 -6.26 -72.32 -54.34
N GLU A 96 -5.91 -73.56 -54.00
CA GLU A 96 -5.74 -74.64 -54.97
C GLU A 96 -6.45 -75.92 -54.49
N ASN A 97 -6.98 -76.68 -55.45
CA ASN A 97 -7.62 -77.98 -55.23
C ASN A 97 -8.80 -77.92 -54.25
N ILE A 98 -9.59 -76.85 -54.26
CA ILE A 98 -10.85 -76.80 -53.51
C ILE A 98 -11.93 -77.50 -54.33
N ALA A 99 -12.53 -78.54 -53.78
CA ALA A 99 -13.57 -79.31 -54.46
C ALA A 99 -14.72 -78.42 -54.95
N GLY A 100 -15.01 -78.48 -56.25
CA GLY A 100 -16.07 -77.68 -56.89
C GLY A 100 -15.66 -76.26 -57.29
N TYR A 101 -14.41 -75.85 -57.04
CA TYR A 101 -13.90 -74.54 -57.41
C TYR A 101 -12.65 -74.68 -58.29
N TRP A 102 -12.48 -73.74 -59.20
CA TRP A 102 -11.24 -73.61 -59.96
C TRP A 102 -10.22 -72.90 -59.11
N ASP A 103 -8.95 -73.28 -59.21
CA ASP A 103 -7.87 -72.60 -58.53
C ASP A 103 -7.92 -71.09 -58.84
N GLY A 104 -7.67 -70.29 -57.81
CA GLY A 104 -7.86 -68.85 -57.89
C GLY A 104 -7.10 -68.09 -56.82
N GLN A 105 -7.24 -66.78 -56.84
CA GLN A 105 -6.56 -65.88 -55.91
C GLN A 105 -7.44 -64.71 -55.55
N PHE A 106 -7.49 -64.41 -54.25
CA PHE A 106 -7.99 -63.14 -53.74
C PHE A 106 -6.83 -62.14 -53.64
N VAL A 107 -7.08 -60.93 -54.13
CA VAL A 107 -6.19 -59.79 -53.96
C VAL A 107 -6.88 -58.83 -53.01
N VAL A 108 -6.34 -58.71 -51.80
CA VAL A 108 -6.88 -57.86 -50.74
C VAL A 108 -6.01 -56.61 -50.65
N PRO A 109 -6.49 -55.45 -51.12
CA PRO A 109 -5.77 -54.20 -50.92
C PRO A 109 -5.82 -53.82 -49.44
N ILE A 110 -4.65 -53.58 -48.86
CA ILE A 110 -4.48 -53.13 -47.48
C ILE A 110 -3.69 -51.82 -47.47
N GLU A 111 -4.00 -50.96 -46.52
CA GLU A 111 -3.36 -49.65 -46.38
C GLU A 111 -2.38 -49.67 -45.19
N LYS A 112 -1.17 -49.17 -45.43
CA LYS A 112 -0.23 -48.80 -44.37
C LYS A 112 -0.42 -47.30 -44.10
N SER A 113 -0.93 -46.93 -42.93
CA SER A 113 -1.16 -45.54 -42.54
C SER A 113 -0.50 -45.25 -41.19
N PRO A 114 0.09 -44.06 -40.99
CA PRO A 114 0.60 -43.62 -39.69
C PRO A 114 -0.55 -43.17 -38.76
N VAL A 115 -1.78 -43.15 -39.28
CA VAL A 115 -3.00 -42.79 -38.57
C VAL A 115 -3.76 -44.06 -38.24
N LYS A 116 -3.92 -44.32 -36.94
CA LYS A 116 -4.78 -45.39 -36.43
C LYS A 116 -6.16 -44.82 -36.09
N PHE A 117 -7.19 -45.48 -36.60
CA PHE A 117 -8.57 -45.26 -36.18
C PHE A 117 -8.99 -46.41 -35.27
N GLN A 118 -9.48 -46.07 -34.09
CA GLN A 118 -10.02 -47.05 -33.14
C GLN A 118 -11.40 -46.60 -32.70
N ASP A 119 -12.42 -47.42 -32.95
CA ASP A 119 -13.73 -47.19 -32.36
C ASP A 119 -13.68 -47.64 -30.90
N ASP A 120 -13.86 -46.70 -29.98
CA ASP A 120 -14.13 -47.04 -28.59
C ASP A 120 -15.59 -47.46 -28.47
N ILE A 121 -15.80 -48.77 -28.38
CA ILE A 121 -17.10 -49.39 -28.16
C ILE A 121 -17.23 -49.67 -26.67
N SER A 122 -17.23 -48.63 -25.83
CA SER A 122 -17.64 -48.81 -24.44
C SER A 122 -19.08 -49.35 -24.41
N GLU A 123 -19.27 -50.52 -23.82
CA GLU A 123 -20.57 -51.24 -23.78
C GLU A 123 -21.67 -50.50 -22.99
N GLN A 124 -21.42 -49.27 -22.54
CA GLN A 124 -22.35 -48.47 -21.76
C GLN A 124 -22.57 -47.08 -22.38
N GLY A 125 -23.34 -47.09 -23.47
CA GLY A 125 -24.19 -45.95 -23.85
C GLY A 125 -23.75 -45.21 -25.10
N ASN A 126 -24.42 -45.51 -26.23
CA ASN A 126 -24.72 -44.70 -27.44
C ASN A 126 -23.72 -43.68 -28.03
N ASN A 127 -22.53 -43.47 -27.48
CA ASN A 127 -21.50 -42.57 -28.01
C ASN A 127 -20.35 -43.39 -28.56
N ARG A 128 -20.50 -43.81 -29.82
CA ARG A 128 -19.36 -44.27 -30.61
C ARG A 128 -18.42 -43.08 -30.80
N ARG A 129 -17.25 -43.14 -30.17
CA ARG A 129 -16.17 -42.18 -30.42
C ARG A 129 -15.10 -42.90 -31.22
N THR A 130 -14.68 -42.28 -32.33
CA THR A 130 -13.51 -42.72 -33.06
C THR A 130 -12.32 -41.98 -32.49
N LEU A 131 -11.38 -42.73 -31.93
CA LEU A 131 -10.10 -42.23 -31.46
C LEU A 131 -9.12 -42.23 -32.63
N VAL A 132 -8.35 -41.14 -32.74
CA VAL A 132 -7.35 -40.95 -33.78
C VAL A 132 -5.98 -40.89 -33.15
N GLY A 133 -5.17 -41.93 -33.37
CA GLY A 133 -3.76 -41.97 -32.96
C GLY A 133 -2.86 -41.63 -34.14
N ILE A 134 -1.98 -40.64 -34.01
CA ILE A 134 -0.91 -40.37 -34.98
C ILE A 134 0.41 -40.73 -34.32
N GLY A 135 1.01 -41.84 -34.76
CA GLY A 135 2.20 -42.42 -34.11
C GLY A 135 1.92 -43.11 -32.77
N VAL A 136 0.64 -43.30 -32.41
CA VAL A 136 0.21 -43.94 -31.15
C VAL A 136 -0.55 -45.24 -31.45
N ASP A 137 -0.10 -46.34 -30.85
CA ASP A 137 -0.70 -47.66 -31.07
C ASP A 137 -2.02 -47.86 -30.31
N ASN A 138 -2.26 -47.19 -29.19
CA ASN A 138 -3.52 -47.26 -28.45
C ASN A 138 -3.87 -45.87 -27.92
N PRO A 139 -4.52 -45.01 -28.73
CA PRO A 139 -4.86 -43.67 -28.31
C PRO A 139 -5.88 -43.71 -27.16
N ASP A 140 -5.64 -42.92 -26.12
CA ASP A 140 -6.55 -42.77 -24.96
C ASP A 140 -7.37 -41.47 -25.04
N ALA A 141 -7.13 -40.65 -26.07
CA ALA A 141 -7.84 -39.42 -26.38
C ALA A 141 -8.45 -39.43 -27.79
N GLU A 142 -9.43 -38.55 -28.03
CA GLU A 142 -10.07 -38.42 -29.35
C GLU A 142 -9.05 -38.09 -30.46
N LEU A 143 -8.01 -37.33 -30.13
CA LEU A 143 -6.82 -37.13 -30.96
C LEU A 143 -5.58 -37.20 -30.06
N GLU A 144 -4.70 -38.16 -30.32
CA GLU A 144 -3.41 -38.30 -29.65
C GLU A 144 -2.29 -38.33 -30.68
N VAL A 145 -1.27 -37.51 -30.47
CA VAL A 145 -0.13 -37.37 -31.39
C VAL A 145 1.16 -37.58 -30.60
N ASP A 146 1.86 -38.68 -30.86
CA ASP A 146 3.21 -38.88 -30.36
C ASP A 146 4.20 -38.21 -31.32
N GLY A 147 4.46 -36.93 -31.07
CA GLY A 147 5.40 -36.14 -31.87
C GLY A 147 5.15 -34.64 -31.89
N LYS A 148 5.60 -33.99 -32.98
CA LYS A 148 5.46 -32.54 -33.18
C LYS A 148 4.32 -32.23 -34.13
N ILE A 149 3.48 -31.28 -33.75
CA ILE A 149 2.48 -30.69 -34.65
C ILE A 149 3.10 -29.45 -35.31
N ILE A 150 3.26 -29.47 -36.64
CA ILE A 150 3.68 -28.32 -37.44
C ILE A 150 2.46 -27.83 -38.22
N ALA A 151 1.95 -26.65 -37.86
CA ALA A 151 0.78 -26.04 -38.49
C ALA A 151 1.10 -24.62 -38.96
N LYS A 152 0.50 -24.18 -40.06
CA LYS A 152 0.58 -22.77 -40.52
C LYS A 152 -0.25 -21.85 -39.61
N SER A 153 -1.36 -22.35 -39.10
CA SER A 153 -2.25 -21.69 -38.15
C SER A 153 -2.88 -22.72 -37.23
N MET A 154 -3.12 -22.36 -35.98
CA MET A 154 -3.85 -23.17 -35.01
C MET A 154 -4.86 -22.26 -34.31
N ASP A 155 -6.14 -22.57 -34.46
CA ASP A 155 -7.24 -21.90 -33.78
C ASP A 155 -7.85 -22.87 -32.76
N VAL A 156 -8.03 -22.41 -31.52
CA VAL A 156 -8.50 -23.24 -30.41
C VAL A 156 -9.72 -22.56 -29.81
N GLU A 157 -10.91 -23.01 -30.19
CA GLU A 157 -12.21 -22.46 -29.71
C GLU A 157 -12.51 -22.82 -28.23
N GLY A 158 -11.58 -23.48 -27.53
CA GLY A 158 -11.76 -23.97 -26.17
C GLY A 158 -10.52 -23.77 -25.28
N LYS A 159 -10.40 -24.61 -24.25
CA LYS A 159 -9.28 -24.53 -23.31
C LYS A 159 -8.07 -25.31 -23.82
N LEU A 160 -6.94 -24.62 -23.99
CA LEU A 160 -5.63 -25.25 -24.19
C LEU A 160 -4.94 -25.45 -22.82
N THR A 161 -4.67 -26.70 -22.45
CA THR A 161 -3.90 -27.04 -21.23
C THR A 161 -2.55 -27.60 -21.63
N ILE A 162 -1.47 -26.88 -21.33
CA ILE A 162 -0.10 -27.25 -21.71
C ILE A 162 0.90 -26.79 -20.65
N ASP A 163 1.95 -27.58 -20.44
CA ASP A 163 2.96 -27.31 -19.41
C ASP A 163 3.91 -26.16 -19.80
N THR A 164 4.22 -26.02 -21.08
CA THR A 164 5.10 -24.94 -21.56
C THR A 164 4.75 -24.55 -22.99
N ILE A 165 4.54 -23.26 -23.22
CA ILE A 165 4.56 -22.65 -24.55
C ILE A 165 5.93 -22.03 -24.77
N ARG A 166 6.63 -22.39 -25.86
CA ARG A 166 7.86 -21.71 -26.28
C ARG A 166 7.69 -21.16 -27.70
N PHE A 167 7.97 -19.88 -27.87
CA PHE A 167 8.07 -19.25 -29.18
C PHE A 167 9.55 -19.04 -29.49
N ASN A 168 10.06 -19.68 -30.56
CA ASN A 168 11.48 -19.60 -30.96
C ASN A 168 11.78 -18.42 -31.91
N ASN A 169 10.74 -17.68 -32.33
CA ASN A 169 10.80 -16.54 -33.24
C ASN A 169 9.88 -15.43 -32.69
N GLU A 170 9.70 -14.36 -33.46
CA GLU A 170 8.78 -13.26 -33.16
C GLU A 170 7.33 -13.75 -32.98
N LEU A 171 6.73 -13.39 -31.85
CA LEU A 171 5.30 -13.50 -31.62
C LEU A 171 4.62 -12.21 -32.12
N ALA A 172 4.33 -12.18 -33.43
CA ALA A 172 3.70 -11.03 -34.07
C ALA A 172 2.16 -11.19 -34.07
N GLY A 173 1.47 -10.29 -33.38
CA GLY A 173 0.01 -10.19 -33.38
C GLY A 173 -0.45 -8.86 -32.78
N ASP A 174 -1.58 -8.33 -33.27
CA ASP A 174 -2.11 -7.03 -32.81
C ASP A 174 -2.45 -7.03 -31.31
N GLN A 175 -2.81 -8.19 -30.73
CA GLN A 175 -3.05 -8.39 -29.31
C GLN A 175 -2.63 -9.81 -28.87
N ILE A 176 -1.96 -9.89 -27.71
CA ILE A 176 -1.71 -11.14 -26.97
C ILE A 176 -2.44 -10.99 -25.63
N THR A 177 -3.56 -11.67 -25.47
CA THR A 177 -4.39 -11.61 -24.25
C THR A 177 -4.23 -12.91 -23.47
N ILE A 178 -3.86 -12.82 -22.18
CA ILE A 178 -3.82 -13.95 -21.26
C ILE A 178 -4.90 -13.72 -20.19
N ASP A 179 -6.11 -14.17 -20.47
CA ASP A 179 -7.24 -14.09 -19.54
C ASP A 179 -7.25 -15.31 -18.60
N GLY A 180 -6.61 -15.19 -17.44
CA GLY A 180 -6.62 -16.23 -16.41
C GLY A 180 -5.55 -16.07 -15.32
N LYS A 181 -5.66 -16.88 -14.25
CA LYS A 181 -4.61 -17.00 -13.22
C LYS A 181 -3.39 -17.71 -13.82
N ALA A 182 -2.44 -16.94 -14.36
CA ALA A 182 -1.15 -17.47 -14.77
C ALA A 182 -0.18 -17.47 -13.58
N GLY A 183 0.45 -18.61 -13.31
CA GLY A 183 1.45 -18.74 -12.23
C GLY A 183 2.80 -18.07 -12.54
N SER A 184 3.12 -17.89 -13.83
CA SER A 184 4.29 -17.15 -14.30
C SER A 184 4.11 -16.85 -15.79
N VAL A 185 4.33 -15.59 -16.19
CA VAL A 185 4.37 -15.18 -17.59
C VAL A 185 5.73 -14.53 -17.83
N VAL A 186 6.57 -15.19 -18.63
CA VAL A 186 7.93 -14.72 -18.96
C VAL A 186 7.97 -14.43 -20.45
N PHE A 187 8.08 -13.15 -20.82
CA PHE A 187 8.31 -12.74 -22.19
C PHE A 187 9.77 -12.32 -22.35
N ASN A 188 10.56 -13.16 -23.00
CA ASN A 188 11.91 -12.80 -23.43
C ASN A 188 11.82 -12.12 -24.80
N ASP A 189 11.36 -10.87 -24.82
CA ASP A 189 11.82 -9.78 -25.71
C ASP A 189 10.77 -8.66 -25.91
N LYS A 190 11.36 -7.46 -25.95
CA LYS A 190 10.97 -6.11 -26.39
C LYS A 190 9.58 -5.48 -26.15
N TYR A 191 8.45 -6.17 -26.05
CA TYR A 191 7.19 -5.45 -25.76
C TYR A 191 6.18 -6.32 -24.99
N THR A 192 5.58 -5.79 -23.92
CA THR A 192 4.45 -6.45 -23.26
C THR A 192 3.51 -5.43 -22.60
N ILE A 193 2.22 -5.57 -22.90
CA ILE A 193 1.10 -5.03 -22.12
C ILE A 193 0.46 -6.24 -21.42
N ILE A 194 0.40 -6.25 -20.08
CA ILE A 194 -0.29 -7.30 -19.32
C ILE A 194 -1.41 -6.64 -18.50
N GLU A 195 -2.66 -6.99 -18.80
CA GLU A 195 -3.80 -6.78 -17.89
C GLU A 195 -4.07 -8.12 -17.16
N SER A 196 -3.37 -8.40 -16.06
CA SER A 196 -3.64 -9.60 -15.26
C SER A 196 -3.47 -9.36 -13.76
N GLU A 197 -4.36 -9.92 -12.97
CA GLU A 197 -4.26 -10.00 -11.51
C GLU A 197 -3.37 -11.19 -11.13
N VAL A 198 -2.07 -10.91 -10.93
CA VAL A 198 -1.08 -11.92 -10.54
C VAL A 198 -1.14 -12.13 -9.02
N ALA A 199 -1.57 -13.31 -8.59
CA ALA A 199 -1.63 -13.69 -7.18
C ALA A 199 -0.37 -14.46 -6.77
N GLY A 200 0.54 -13.83 -6.03
CA GLY A 200 1.77 -14.41 -5.50
C GLY A 200 2.92 -13.40 -5.41
N GLU A 201 4.01 -13.72 -4.70
CA GLU A 201 5.27 -12.98 -4.80
C GLU A 201 5.88 -13.25 -6.18
N SER A 202 5.39 -12.56 -7.21
CA SER A 202 5.86 -12.71 -8.58
C SER A 202 6.34 -11.35 -9.09
N ILE A 203 7.63 -11.31 -9.39
CA ILE A 203 8.35 -10.12 -9.85
C ILE A 203 8.13 -10.01 -11.36
N LEU A 204 7.56 -8.90 -11.84
CA LEU A 204 7.62 -8.58 -13.27
C LEU A 204 9.04 -8.13 -13.59
N GLN A 205 9.87 -9.03 -14.13
CA GLN A 205 11.27 -8.76 -14.47
C GLN A 205 11.36 -8.44 -15.98
N VAL A 206 11.55 -7.17 -16.32
CA VAL A 206 11.83 -6.72 -17.69
C VAL A 206 13.34 -6.70 -17.89
N GLU A 207 13.89 -7.73 -18.55
CA GLU A 207 15.32 -7.78 -18.90
C GLU A 207 15.53 -7.23 -20.31
N GLY A 208 15.88 -5.95 -20.43
CA GLY A 208 16.16 -5.31 -21.72
C GLY A 208 16.57 -3.85 -21.56
N LYS A 209 17.33 -3.31 -22.53
CA LYS A 209 17.77 -1.89 -22.53
C LYS A 209 16.62 -0.89 -22.72
N ASP A 210 15.47 -1.35 -23.22
CA ASP A 210 14.45 -0.49 -23.82
C ASP A 210 13.21 -0.26 -22.92
N GLY A 211 13.19 -0.78 -21.68
CA GLY A 211 12.13 -0.51 -20.70
C GLY A 211 10.73 -0.96 -21.12
N ILE A 212 9.70 -0.45 -20.43
CA ILE A 212 8.28 -0.61 -20.81
C ILE A 212 7.87 0.67 -21.53
N ASP A 213 7.78 0.65 -22.86
CA ASP A 213 7.22 1.76 -23.66
C ASP A 213 5.69 1.65 -23.68
N SER A 214 5.04 2.27 -22.68
CA SER A 214 3.58 2.29 -22.55
C SER A 214 3.09 3.69 -22.22
N THR A 215 1.91 4.05 -22.71
CA THR A 215 1.25 5.32 -22.37
C THR A 215 0.87 5.41 -20.89
N SER A 216 0.70 4.27 -20.20
CA SER A 216 0.47 4.22 -18.76
C SER A 216 0.79 2.84 -18.18
N VAL A 217 1.44 2.81 -17.00
CA VAL A 217 1.62 1.60 -16.17
C VAL A 217 0.77 1.76 -14.89
N GLN A 218 -0.21 0.89 -14.66
CA GLN A 218 -1.03 0.89 -13.45
C GLN A 218 -0.66 -0.27 -12.51
N VAL A 219 -0.26 0.03 -11.28
CA VAL A 219 0.02 -0.96 -10.24
C VAL A 219 -1.04 -0.85 -9.15
N LYS A 220 -1.89 -1.88 -9.00
CA LYS A 220 -2.96 -1.90 -7.98
C LYS A 220 -2.46 -2.20 -6.55
N GLY A 221 -1.16 -2.49 -6.39
CA GLY A 221 -0.49 -2.76 -5.12
C GLY A 221 0.76 -1.89 -4.91
N SER A 222 1.75 -2.42 -4.20
CA SER A 222 3.03 -1.73 -3.96
C SER A 222 3.96 -1.83 -5.17
N LEU A 223 4.60 -0.73 -5.55
CA LEU A 223 5.71 -0.70 -6.49
C LEU A 223 7.03 -0.57 -5.71
N SER A 224 7.97 -1.50 -5.91
CA SER A 224 9.31 -1.50 -5.29
C SER A 224 10.37 -1.46 -6.37
N ALA A 225 11.43 -0.68 -6.16
CA ALA A 225 12.60 -0.62 -7.05
C ALA A 225 13.87 -0.81 -6.22
N ASP A 226 14.69 -1.81 -6.58
CA ASP A 226 15.90 -2.17 -5.82
C ASP A 226 17.03 -1.13 -5.90
N LYS A 227 17.00 -0.26 -6.92
CA LYS A 227 18.00 0.80 -7.12
C LYS A 227 17.38 2.19 -7.13
N ALA A 228 16.63 2.51 -8.17
CA ALA A 228 16.03 3.83 -8.34
C ALA A 228 14.72 3.73 -9.13
N LEU A 229 13.77 4.61 -8.81
CA LEU A 229 12.60 4.92 -9.62
C LEU A 229 12.78 6.35 -10.15
N SER A 230 12.97 6.50 -11.47
CA SER A 230 13.20 7.79 -12.13
C SER A 230 12.07 8.11 -13.10
N ALA A 231 11.59 9.35 -13.10
CA ALA A 231 10.67 9.88 -14.12
C ALA A 231 11.29 11.12 -14.76
N GLU A 232 11.11 11.30 -16.07
CA GLU A 232 11.67 12.46 -16.79
C GLU A 232 10.91 13.76 -16.51
N ASP A 233 9.60 13.68 -16.25
CA ASP A 233 8.75 14.85 -15.99
C ASP A 233 8.27 14.89 -14.53
N SER A 234 7.34 14.01 -14.14
CA SER A 234 6.81 13.99 -12.77
C SER A 234 6.34 12.61 -12.31
N VAL A 235 6.42 12.36 -11.00
CA VAL A 235 5.78 11.22 -10.32
C VAL A 235 4.62 11.76 -9.48
N SER A 236 3.38 11.44 -9.86
CA SER A 236 2.18 11.86 -9.12
C SER A 236 1.73 10.76 -8.15
N ILE A 237 1.93 10.97 -6.85
CA ILE A 237 1.59 9.99 -5.80
C ILE A 237 0.32 10.42 -5.05
N GLY A 238 -0.87 10.18 -5.62
CA GLY A 238 -2.16 10.32 -4.92
C GLY A 238 -2.26 11.53 -3.96
N PRO A 239 -2.87 11.39 -2.76
CA PRO A 239 -2.99 12.50 -1.80
C PRO A 239 -1.71 12.78 -0.98
N PHE A 240 -0.52 12.36 -1.42
CA PHE A 240 0.74 12.61 -0.72
C PHE A 240 1.58 13.67 -1.43
N THR A 241 1.98 14.70 -0.70
CA THR A 241 2.92 15.73 -1.18
C THR A 241 4.34 15.32 -0.78
N LEU A 242 5.25 15.27 -1.76
CA LEU A 242 6.68 15.11 -1.51
C LEU A 242 7.25 16.44 -1.02
N GLN A 243 8.04 16.43 0.05
CA GLN A 243 8.86 17.58 0.45
C GLN A 243 10.34 17.24 0.30
N PRO A 244 11.18 18.18 -0.18
CA PRO A 244 12.63 17.99 -0.20
C PRO A 244 13.16 17.82 1.22
N SER A 245 13.96 16.77 1.43
CA SER A 245 14.70 16.54 2.66
C SER A 245 15.83 17.57 2.78
N ALA A 246 16.11 18.03 4.00
CA ALA A 246 17.24 18.93 4.27
C ALA A 246 18.62 18.24 4.11
N ASN A 247 18.62 16.92 3.88
CA ASN A 247 19.80 16.12 3.60
C ASN A 247 19.60 15.51 2.22
N GLU A 248 20.52 15.71 1.28
CA GLU A 248 20.34 15.38 -0.15
C GLU A 248 20.22 13.86 -0.45
N ASP A 249 20.19 12.98 0.55
CA ASP A 249 20.28 11.52 0.36
C ASP A 249 19.17 10.68 1.01
N GLU A 250 18.11 11.24 1.62
CA GLU A 250 17.00 10.41 2.14
C GLU A 250 15.59 11.00 1.94
N LEU A 251 14.70 10.19 1.36
CA LEU A 251 13.25 10.41 1.28
C LEU A 251 12.56 9.85 2.54
N GLN A 252 11.91 10.70 3.33
CA GLN A 252 11.19 10.29 4.56
C GLN A 252 9.68 10.18 4.29
N ILE A 253 9.13 8.96 4.28
CA ILE A 253 7.69 8.71 4.12
C ILE A 253 7.06 8.62 5.52
N GLN A 254 6.35 9.67 5.96
CA GLN A 254 5.59 9.63 7.22
C GLN A 254 4.09 9.46 6.98
N LYS A 255 3.48 8.51 7.71
CA LYS A 255 2.02 8.31 7.81
C LYS A 255 1.37 9.65 8.14
N ALA A 256 0.47 10.10 7.27
CA ALA A 256 -0.25 11.37 7.41
C ALA A 256 -1.07 11.42 8.72
N GLY A 257 -0.44 11.87 9.80
CA GLY A 257 -1.10 12.72 10.79
C GLY A 257 -1.00 14.13 10.24
N ALA A 258 -2.15 14.75 9.93
CA ALA A 258 -2.25 16.05 9.29
C ALA A 258 -1.18 17.04 9.79
N SER A 259 -0.12 17.22 8.99
CA SER A 259 0.76 18.37 9.11
C SER A 259 0.04 19.50 8.39
N PHE A 260 -0.82 20.20 9.11
CA PHE A 260 -1.04 21.60 8.77
C PHE A 260 0.36 22.20 8.82
N GLY A 261 0.90 22.63 7.67
CA GLY A 261 2.10 23.46 7.63
C GLY A 261 1.89 24.59 8.63
N GLY A 262 2.43 24.41 9.82
CA GLY A 262 2.15 25.28 10.94
C GLY A 262 2.75 26.62 10.57
N ILE A 263 1.90 27.63 10.40
CA ILE A 263 2.27 29.04 10.35
C ILE A 263 3.15 29.47 11.54
N ILE A 264 3.37 28.60 12.53
CA ILE A 264 4.24 28.80 13.68
C ILE A 264 5.56 28.04 13.47
N PRO A 265 6.71 28.73 13.36
CA PRO A 265 8.00 28.10 13.18
C PRO A 265 8.43 27.28 14.41
N ARG A 266 9.40 26.39 14.23
CA ARG A 266 10.06 25.66 15.32
C ARG A 266 10.60 26.65 16.36
N GLY A 267 10.33 26.41 17.64
CA GLY A 267 10.61 27.36 18.73
C GLY A 267 9.52 28.40 18.96
N GLY A 268 8.51 28.50 18.08
CA GLY A 268 7.38 29.40 18.27
C GLY A 268 6.53 29.00 19.47
N ILE A 269 6.09 29.99 20.25
CA ILE A 269 5.35 29.81 21.50
C ILE A 269 3.93 30.30 21.32
N ILE A 270 2.95 29.50 21.74
CA ILE A 270 1.53 29.88 21.75
C ILE A 270 0.91 29.66 23.12
N MET A 271 -0.17 30.38 23.40
CA MET A 271 -1.02 30.11 24.55
C MET A 271 -1.90 28.88 24.30
N TRP A 272 -2.03 28.01 25.30
CA TRP A 272 -2.76 26.76 25.26
C TRP A 272 -3.74 26.65 26.43
N SER A 273 -5.00 26.39 26.12
CA SER A 273 -6.09 26.26 27.10
C SER A 273 -6.47 24.82 27.43
N GLY A 274 -5.86 23.83 26.77
CA GLY A 274 -6.13 22.42 27.02
C GLY A 274 -5.40 21.86 28.25
N LYS A 275 -5.68 20.59 28.56
CA LYS A 275 -5.03 19.89 29.69
C LYS A 275 -3.53 19.74 29.44
N ALA A 276 -2.72 19.84 30.50
CA ALA A 276 -1.25 19.67 30.42
C ALA A 276 -0.83 18.30 29.87
N GLY A 277 -1.60 17.24 30.13
CA GLY A 277 -1.36 15.90 29.56
C GLY A 277 -1.88 15.69 28.13
N ALA A 278 -2.52 16.70 27.53
CA ALA A 278 -3.11 16.63 26.19
C ALA A 278 -2.45 17.65 25.23
N ILE A 279 -1.18 17.99 25.46
CA ILE A 279 -0.41 18.84 24.56
C ILE A 279 -0.29 18.13 23.20
N PRO A 280 -0.62 18.82 22.08
CA PRO A 280 -0.56 18.20 20.75
C PRO A 280 0.84 17.66 20.42
N ALA A 281 0.88 16.56 19.66
CA ALA A 281 2.13 16.01 19.15
C ALA A 281 2.91 17.09 18.38
N GLY A 282 4.23 17.13 18.58
CA GLY A 282 5.10 18.17 17.99
C GLY A 282 5.14 19.49 18.76
N TRP A 283 4.56 19.54 19.96
CA TRP A 283 4.66 20.66 20.91
C TRP A 283 5.15 20.18 22.27
N ALA A 284 5.70 21.10 23.07
CA ALA A 284 6.09 20.85 24.45
C ALA A 284 5.65 21.98 25.37
N LEU A 285 5.47 21.69 26.67
CA LEU A 285 5.25 22.69 27.68
C LEU A 285 6.50 23.58 27.85
N CYS A 286 6.30 24.89 28.00
CA CYS A 286 7.35 25.83 28.37
C CYS A 286 7.66 25.72 29.88
N ASP A 287 8.43 24.69 30.25
CA ASP A 287 8.73 24.29 31.63
C ASP A 287 10.23 24.25 31.98
N GLY A 288 11.11 24.75 31.09
CA GLY A 288 12.55 24.76 31.34
C GLY A 288 13.26 23.44 31.02
N THR A 289 12.60 22.49 30.34
CA THR A 289 13.16 21.15 30.09
C THR A 289 13.58 20.93 28.64
N MET A 290 14.57 20.06 28.44
CA MET A 290 15.01 19.64 27.10
C MET A 290 13.98 18.71 26.45
N LYS A 291 13.53 19.05 25.23
CA LYS A 291 12.61 18.26 24.41
C LYS A 291 13.13 18.24 22.97
N ASN A 292 13.40 17.05 22.44
CA ASN A 292 13.90 16.86 21.06
C ASN A 292 15.13 17.74 20.71
N GLY A 293 16.06 17.89 21.66
CA GLY A 293 17.27 18.70 21.48
C GLY A 293 17.08 20.21 21.63
N LEU A 294 15.87 20.69 21.97
CA LEU A 294 15.60 22.10 22.26
C LEU A 294 15.28 22.30 23.75
N LEU A 295 15.84 23.35 24.34
CA LEU A 295 15.47 23.81 25.68
C LEU A 295 14.19 24.65 25.57
N THR A 296 13.12 24.23 26.24
CA THR A 296 11.93 25.08 26.37
C THR A 296 12.22 26.17 27.42
N PRO A 297 11.78 27.43 27.26
CA PRO A 297 11.85 28.41 28.34
C PRO A 297 10.89 28.02 29.47
N ASP A 298 11.19 28.38 30.72
CA ASP A 298 10.23 28.18 31.82
C ASP A 298 9.32 29.41 31.95
N LEU A 299 8.10 29.32 31.41
CA LEU A 299 7.13 30.43 31.41
C LEU A 299 6.02 30.25 32.45
N ARG A 300 6.12 29.24 33.32
CA ARG A 300 5.09 28.95 34.32
C ARG A 300 5.03 30.08 35.35
N GLY A 301 3.85 30.69 35.51
CA GLY A 301 3.63 31.78 36.46
C GLY A 301 4.30 33.11 36.08
N ARG A 302 4.78 33.26 34.84
CA ARG A 302 5.45 34.48 34.36
C ARG A 302 4.53 35.30 33.46
N PHE A 303 4.68 36.61 33.52
CA PHE A 303 4.10 37.54 32.54
C PHE A 303 5.08 37.76 31.40
N ILE A 304 4.60 37.84 30.16
CA ILE A 304 5.46 37.96 28.98
C ILE A 304 5.67 39.43 28.63
N VAL A 305 6.93 39.83 28.56
CA VAL A 305 7.37 41.14 28.04
C VAL A 305 8.10 40.94 26.72
N GLY A 306 7.84 41.82 25.75
CA GLY A 306 8.55 41.79 24.47
C GLY A 306 10.01 42.21 24.65
N GLN A 307 10.92 41.55 23.94
CA GLN A 307 12.33 41.95 23.91
C GLN A 307 12.45 43.37 23.32
N SER A 308 13.33 44.19 23.90
CA SER A 308 13.73 45.48 23.34
C SER A 308 15.11 45.38 22.67
N ASN A 309 15.33 46.18 21.63
CA ASN A 309 16.66 46.42 21.03
C ASN A 309 17.24 47.76 21.49
N ASP A 310 18.47 48.07 21.05
CA ASP A 310 19.19 49.32 21.35
C ASP A 310 18.71 50.54 20.53
N GLU A 311 17.68 50.39 19.69
CA GLU A 311 17.20 51.45 18.80
C GLU A 311 16.30 52.45 19.57
N PRO A 312 16.38 53.76 19.25
CA PRO A 312 15.54 54.75 19.89
C PRO A 312 14.07 54.40 19.68
N ALA A 313 13.34 54.40 20.79
CA ALA A 313 11.97 53.96 20.84
C ALA A 313 11.10 54.64 19.76
N ASN A 314 10.54 53.83 18.86
CA ASN A 314 9.60 54.29 17.85
C ASN A 314 8.23 54.58 18.52
N GLY A 315 8.17 55.64 19.33
CA GLY A 315 6.99 56.05 20.09
C GLY A 315 6.74 55.28 21.41
N ASN A 316 7.62 54.36 21.81
CA ASN A 316 7.54 53.68 23.11
C ASN A 316 8.17 54.55 24.21
N THR A 317 7.38 55.05 25.16
CA THR A 317 7.87 55.92 26.25
C THR A 317 8.31 55.16 27.50
N GLU A 318 8.40 53.83 27.45
CA GLU A 318 8.84 53.01 28.59
C GLU A 318 10.29 53.36 29.00
N ALA A 319 10.48 53.71 30.27
CA ALA A 319 11.74 54.21 30.79
C ALA A 319 12.84 53.14 30.94
N ASN A 320 12.45 51.85 30.96
CA ASN A 320 13.33 50.74 31.37
C ASN A 320 13.54 49.68 30.28
N LEU A 321 13.76 50.10 29.02
CA LEU A 321 14.04 49.17 27.92
C LEU A 321 15.33 48.36 28.11
N ASN A 322 16.24 48.83 28.97
CA ASN A 322 17.48 48.13 29.29
C ASN A 322 17.27 46.75 29.95
N ASP A 323 16.21 46.60 30.73
CA ASP A 323 15.91 45.34 31.44
C ASP A 323 15.44 44.23 30.48
N TYR A 324 15.06 44.59 29.25
CA TYR A 324 14.44 43.68 28.27
C TYR A 324 15.35 43.35 27.07
N LYS A 325 16.65 43.59 27.17
CA LYS A 325 17.61 43.36 26.05
C LYS A 325 17.94 41.89 25.83
N THR A 326 18.05 41.13 26.92
CA THR A 326 18.40 39.72 26.88
C THR A 326 17.17 38.86 27.10
N LEU A 327 17.06 37.79 26.30
CA LEU A 327 16.00 36.80 26.47
C LEU A 327 16.20 36.01 27.77
N ASP A 328 15.09 35.47 28.30
CA ASP A 328 15.05 34.63 29.53
C ASP A 328 15.55 35.31 30.82
N VAL A 329 15.41 36.64 30.89
CA VAL A 329 15.53 37.37 32.16
C VAL A 329 14.22 37.26 32.93
N ALA A 330 14.30 36.87 34.20
CA ALA A 330 13.16 36.84 35.12
C ALA A 330 13.28 37.99 36.13
N ALA A 331 12.22 38.78 36.26
CA ALA A 331 12.11 39.89 37.20
C ALA A 331 10.63 40.09 37.59
N GLY A 332 10.38 41.06 38.46
CA GLY A 332 9.04 41.40 38.95
C GLY A 332 8.63 40.62 40.19
N GLU A 333 7.77 41.23 41.00
CA GLU A 333 7.31 40.70 42.28
C GLU A 333 5.79 40.55 42.28
N ARG A 334 5.28 39.43 42.82
CA ARG A 334 3.83 39.21 42.94
C ARG A 334 3.19 40.19 43.92
N GLU A 335 3.94 40.56 44.96
CA GLU A 335 3.48 41.31 46.10
C GLU A 335 4.53 42.38 46.42
N VAL A 336 4.08 43.60 46.69
CA VAL A 336 4.97 44.70 47.07
C VAL A 336 4.70 45.06 48.52
N LYS A 337 5.76 45.09 49.32
CA LYS A 337 5.74 45.61 50.69
C LYS A 337 6.55 46.90 50.70
N LEU A 338 5.87 48.02 50.96
CA LEU A 338 6.56 49.29 51.03
C LEU A 338 7.46 49.31 52.26
N ASP A 339 8.70 49.75 52.10
CA ASP A 339 9.56 50.07 53.22
C ASP A 339 9.48 51.56 53.58
N ILE A 340 10.13 51.93 54.69
CA ILE A 340 10.13 53.32 55.16
C ILE A 340 10.88 54.27 54.21
N THR A 341 11.79 53.76 53.38
CA THR A 341 12.55 54.55 52.40
C THR A 341 11.73 54.89 51.16
N GLU A 342 10.72 54.08 50.87
CA GLU A 342 9.76 54.29 49.78
C GLU A 342 8.61 55.23 50.15
N MET A 343 8.51 55.67 51.42
CA MET A 343 7.53 56.67 51.85
C MET A 343 8.10 58.09 51.69
N PRO A 344 7.48 58.98 50.87
CA PRO A 344 7.94 60.35 50.74
C PRO A 344 8.01 61.07 52.09
N TRP A 345 9.03 61.92 52.25
CA TRP A 345 9.10 62.82 53.39
C TRP A 345 7.84 63.70 53.42
N HIS A 346 7.19 63.74 54.57
CA HIS A 346 6.02 64.58 54.79
C HIS A 346 6.09 65.20 56.19
N ASP A 347 5.48 66.37 56.31
CA ASP A 347 5.39 67.22 57.50
C ASP A 347 3.90 67.58 57.68
N HIS A 348 3.46 67.61 58.94
CA HIS A 348 2.17 68.18 59.30
C HIS A 348 2.36 69.54 59.96
N GLY A 349 2.06 70.61 59.22
CA GLY A 349 2.02 71.96 59.76
C GLY A 349 0.74 72.22 60.57
N PHE A 350 0.87 72.89 61.71
CA PHE A 350 -0.24 73.44 62.48
C PHE A 350 -0.01 74.93 62.72
N THR A 351 -1.01 75.75 62.40
CA THR A 351 -0.98 77.19 62.62
C THR A 351 -2.18 77.58 63.49
N ASP A 352 -1.92 77.95 64.74
CA ASP A 352 -2.85 78.71 65.57
C ASP A 352 -2.43 80.18 65.49
N PRO A 353 -3.06 81.01 64.63
CA PRO A 353 -2.69 82.42 64.50
C PRO A 353 -2.99 83.23 65.78
N GLY A 354 -3.56 82.59 66.80
CA GLY A 354 -4.11 83.23 67.97
C GLY A 354 -5.42 83.93 67.63
N HIS A 355 -6.25 84.12 68.64
CA HIS A 355 -7.42 84.97 68.53
C HIS A 355 -7.65 85.73 69.84
N SER A 356 -8.47 86.78 69.76
CA SER A 356 -8.92 87.55 70.93
C SER A 356 -10.43 87.44 71.07
N HIS A 357 -10.92 87.74 72.27
CA HIS A 357 -12.35 87.82 72.54
C HIS A 357 -12.72 89.26 72.90
N THR A 358 -13.89 89.68 72.44
CA THR A 358 -14.49 90.97 72.81
C THR A 358 -15.50 90.73 73.90
N PHE A 359 -15.42 91.51 74.97
CA PHE A 359 -16.44 91.54 76.01
C PHE A 359 -16.87 92.99 76.27
N ASN A 360 -18.13 93.15 76.66
CA ASN A 360 -18.72 94.45 76.90
C ASN A 360 -18.73 94.72 78.40
N ASP A 361 -17.87 95.60 78.86
CA ASP A 361 -17.91 96.09 80.22
C ASP A 361 -18.94 97.22 80.31
N LYS A 362 -19.93 97.04 81.20
CA LYS A 362 -20.85 98.13 81.55
C LYS A 362 -20.22 98.94 82.66
N HIS A 363 -19.75 100.13 82.34
CA HIS A 363 -19.24 101.07 83.33
C HIS A 363 -20.34 102.06 83.72
N ARG A 364 -20.48 102.34 85.02
CA ARG A 364 -21.35 103.42 85.51
C ARG A 364 -20.57 104.72 85.51
N GLY A 365 -20.75 105.53 84.47
CA GLY A 365 -20.21 106.89 84.41
C GLY A 365 -21.16 107.86 85.10
N ARG A 366 -20.66 108.67 86.05
CA ARG A 366 -21.44 109.72 86.71
C ARG A 366 -21.28 111.02 85.93
N GLU A 367 -22.21 111.30 85.03
CA GLU A 367 -22.22 112.57 84.27
C GLU A 367 -22.80 113.69 85.15
N SER A 368 -22.00 114.72 85.43
CA SER A 368 -22.42 115.88 86.21
C SER A 368 -22.73 117.03 85.26
N SER A 369 -24.01 117.26 84.96
CA SER A 369 -24.45 118.42 84.19
C SER A 369 -24.68 119.62 85.11
N SER A 370 -23.82 120.64 85.01
CA SER A 370 -23.92 121.89 85.75
C SER A 370 -24.84 122.89 85.01
N GLY A 371 -26.11 122.95 85.39
CA GLY A 371 -27.08 123.95 84.93
C GLY A 371 -28.03 124.30 86.08
N GLY A 372 -28.04 125.57 86.49
CA GLY A 372 -28.49 126.01 87.81
C GLY A 372 -29.99 125.94 88.10
N GLY A 373 -30.30 125.64 89.36
CA GLY A 373 -31.50 126.18 90.01
C GLY A 373 -32.75 125.32 90.06
N ALA A 374 -32.66 123.99 90.20
CA ALA A 374 -33.65 123.14 90.90
C ALA A 374 -33.17 121.68 90.89
N ALA A 375 -33.07 121.05 92.08
CA ALA A 375 -32.78 119.63 92.34
C ALA A 375 -31.69 118.95 91.49
N ASN A 376 -30.52 118.68 92.09
CA ASN A 376 -29.48 117.78 91.53
C ASN A 376 -30.06 116.38 91.27
N GLN A 377 -30.56 116.14 90.06
CA GLN A 377 -30.85 114.81 89.55
C GLN A 377 -29.55 114.28 88.95
N ALA A 378 -28.78 113.49 89.70
CA ALA A 378 -27.66 112.75 89.13
C ALA A 378 -28.24 111.67 88.20
N SER A 379 -28.09 111.83 86.90
CA SER A 379 -28.44 110.80 85.92
C SER A 379 -27.30 109.78 85.86
N GLU A 380 -27.58 108.52 86.21
CA GLU A 380 -26.65 107.43 85.94
C GLU A 380 -26.82 106.99 84.48
N SER A 381 -25.87 107.37 83.62
CA SER A 381 -25.78 106.86 82.26
C SER A 381 -24.98 105.57 82.27
N LEU A 382 -25.60 104.46 81.88
CA LEU A 382 -24.92 103.20 81.63
C LEU A 382 -24.32 103.26 80.23
N THR A 383 -23.02 103.51 80.13
CA THR A 383 -22.29 103.41 78.87
C THR A 383 -21.64 102.03 78.76
N SER A 384 -21.82 101.37 77.62
CA SER A 384 -21.15 100.12 77.29
C SER A 384 -19.94 100.41 76.41
N SER A 385 -18.74 100.10 76.92
CA SER A 385 -17.52 100.13 76.13
C SER A 385 -17.11 98.70 75.79
N ALA A 386 -16.88 98.43 74.50
CA ALA A 386 -16.35 97.13 74.07
C ALA A 386 -14.83 97.10 74.33
N ASN A 387 -14.39 96.17 75.18
CA ASN A 387 -12.97 95.88 75.40
C ASN A 387 -12.61 94.55 74.73
N THR A 388 -11.46 94.54 74.06
CA THR A 388 -10.91 93.34 73.42
C THR A 388 -9.68 92.85 74.19
N THR A 389 -9.60 91.53 74.43
CA THR A 389 -8.39 90.93 75.01
C THR A 389 -7.21 91.02 74.03
N SER A 390 -5.98 90.94 74.53
CA SER A 390 -4.82 90.67 73.68
C SER A 390 -4.96 89.28 73.03
N PRO A 391 -4.52 89.09 71.76
CA PRO A 391 -4.53 87.78 71.15
C PRO A 391 -3.64 86.79 71.93
N SER A 392 -4.10 85.55 72.10
CA SER A 392 -3.29 84.46 72.69
C SER A 392 -3.35 83.22 71.80
N SER A 393 -2.23 82.51 71.67
CA SER A 393 -2.16 81.18 71.06
C SER A 393 -2.14 80.09 72.13
N SER A 394 -2.57 78.89 71.78
CA SER A 394 -2.80 77.79 72.73
C SER A 394 -1.53 76.99 73.11
N ASN A 395 -0.34 77.37 72.64
CA ASN A 395 0.95 76.68 72.90
C ASN A 395 0.87 75.13 72.82
N ILE A 396 0.13 74.60 71.85
CA ILE A 396 0.04 73.16 71.62
C ILE A 396 1.28 72.73 70.85
N THR A 397 2.08 71.81 71.41
CA THR A 397 3.22 71.18 70.73
C THR A 397 2.93 69.70 70.45
N PHE A 398 3.31 69.24 69.25
CA PHE A 398 3.26 67.82 68.88
C PHE A 398 4.66 67.20 69.05
N SER A 399 4.77 66.13 69.84
CA SER A 399 6.04 65.42 70.10
C SER A 399 6.06 64.05 69.43
N GLY A 400 5.73 63.99 68.14
CA GLY A 400 5.84 62.79 67.33
C GLY A 400 6.30 63.15 65.94
N ALA A 401 7.40 62.57 65.47
CA ALA A 401 7.59 62.43 64.02
C ALA A 401 6.46 61.52 63.51
N GLY A 402 5.87 61.83 62.35
CA GLY A 402 4.78 61.04 61.78
C GLY A 402 5.11 59.55 61.71
N GLY A 403 4.24 58.72 62.30
CA GLY A 403 4.27 57.26 62.23
C GLY A 403 4.90 56.57 63.44
N ASP A 404 4.07 55.87 64.23
CA ASP A 404 4.53 54.81 65.13
C ASP A 404 4.94 53.58 64.27
N PRO A 405 6.23 53.19 64.22
CA PRO A 405 6.65 52.01 63.47
C PRO A 405 6.04 50.70 64.00
N ALA A 406 5.45 50.70 65.20
CA ALA A 406 4.79 49.53 65.78
C ALA A 406 3.29 49.42 65.42
N ASN A 407 2.62 50.48 64.94
CA ASN A 407 1.17 50.49 64.63
C ASN A 407 0.79 51.03 63.24
N GLY A 408 1.77 51.32 62.37
CA GLY A 408 1.51 51.61 60.96
C GLY A 408 1.13 50.34 60.19
N ASN A 409 0.04 50.37 59.42
CA ASN A 409 -0.45 49.28 58.54
C ASN A 409 0.51 48.94 57.36
N ASN A 410 1.80 49.30 57.46
CA ASN A 410 2.81 49.07 56.42
C ASN A 410 3.53 47.72 56.56
N THR A 411 2.89 46.73 57.19
CA THR A 411 3.49 45.40 57.39
C THR A 411 2.96 44.35 56.43
N VAL A 412 1.88 44.66 55.70
CA VAL A 412 1.18 43.73 54.81
C VAL A 412 1.52 44.08 53.36
N ALA A 413 2.09 43.11 52.64
CA ALA A 413 2.33 43.27 51.21
C ALA A 413 0.99 43.30 50.46
N HIS A 414 0.88 44.14 49.43
CA HIS A 414 -0.30 44.16 48.57
C HIS A 414 -0.06 43.41 47.27
N GLU A 415 -1.11 42.79 46.73
CA GLU A 415 -1.09 42.15 45.42
C GLU A 415 -0.75 43.19 44.34
N ASN A 416 0.22 42.85 43.48
CA ASN A 416 0.73 43.74 42.43
C ASN A 416 0.31 43.27 41.02
N ARG A 417 -0.38 42.13 40.90
CA ARG A 417 -0.84 41.62 39.61
C ARG A 417 -2.19 42.21 39.20
N PRO A 418 -2.37 42.60 37.92
CA PRO A 418 -3.69 42.89 37.39
C PRO A 418 -4.56 41.61 37.38
N PRO A 419 -5.90 41.73 37.28
CA PRO A 419 -6.77 40.57 37.06
C PRO A 419 -6.29 39.71 35.88
N TYR A 420 -6.20 38.39 36.06
CA TYR A 420 -5.61 37.48 35.06
C TYR A 420 -6.43 36.20 34.83
N TYR A 421 -6.21 35.58 33.66
CA TYR A 421 -6.71 34.26 33.29
C TYR A 421 -5.54 33.33 33.00
N VAL A 422 -5.59 32.08 33.47
CA VAL A 422 -4.46 31.15 33.41
C VAL A 422 -4.53 30.30 32.14
N LEU A 423 -3.49 30.42 31.30
CA LEU A 423 -3.22 29.56 30.14
C LEU A 423 -1.82 28.96 30.28
N ALA A 424 -1.60 27.79 29.68
CA ALA A 424 -0.26 27.25 29.53
C ALA A 424 0.44 27.90 28.33
N PHE A 425 1.76 27.94 28.34
CA PHE A 425 2.56 28.23 27.14
C PHE A 425 3.14 26.93 26.61
N ILE A 426 2.97 26.68 25.31
CA ILE A 426 3.57 25.53 24.62
C ILE A 426 4.44 26.01 23.46
N MET A 427 5.57 25.33 23.26
CA MET A 427 6.56 25.62 22.23
C MET A 427 6.53 24.55 21.13
N LYS A 428 6.57 24.97 19.87
CA LYS A 428 6.67 24.07 18.73
C LYS A 428 8.04 23.40 18.72
N LEU A 429 8.05 22.06 18.79
CA LEU A 429 9.27 21.25 18.76
C LEU A 429 9.87 21.09 17.39
#